data_AF-A0A662HUA4-F1
#
_entry.id   AF-A0A662HUA4-F1
#
_cell.length_a   1.000
_cell.length_b   1.000
_cell.length_c   1.000
_cell.angle_alpha   90.00
_cell.angle_beta   90.00
_cell.angle_gamma   90.00
#
_symmetry.space_group_name_H-M   'P 1'
#
loop_
_entity.id
_entity.type
_entity.pdbx_description
1 polymer ?
#
loop_
_entity_poly.entity_id
_entity_poly.type
_entity_poly.pdbx_seq_one_letter_code
_entity_poly.pdbx_strand_id
1 'polypeptide(L)' 'MWRFVRPDAIAIWRSPTVRRKLVHYYSVLKGERPPKYRVVKRLAVDPPRRDASLEELLELHRSVSAEFVEVYAEIV' A
#
# COMPACT_ATOMS: atom_id res chain seq x y z
N MET A 1 10.44 20.78 1.33
CA MET A 1 9.47 21.82 1.73
C MET A 1 8.39 21.29 2.68
N TRP A 2 7.68 20.19 2.37
CA TRP A 2 6.61 19.66 3.26
C TRP A 2 7.04 19.35 4.70
N ARG A 3 8.30 18.94 4.89
CA ARG A 3 8.90 18.62 6.20
C ARG A 3 8.90 19.80 7.19
N PHE A 4 8.93 21.04 6.69
CA PHE A 4 8.86 22.25 7.51
C PHE A 4 7.44 22.58 7.94
N VAL A 5 6.44 22.22 7.11
CA VAL A 5 5.02 22.43 7.39
C VAL A 5 4.46 21.33 8.31
N ARG A 6 5.03 20.11 8.25
CA ARG A 6 4.62 18.95 9.04
C ARG A 6 5.78 18.31 9.80
N PRO A 7 6.43 19.02 10.72
CA PRO A 7 7.50 18.44 11.54
C PRO A 7 6.98 17.34 12.48
N ASP A 8 5.71 17.40 12.88
CA ASP A 8 4.98 16.37 13.62
C ASP A 8 4.98 15.01 12.88
N ALA A 9 4.81 15.05 11.56
CA ALA A 9 4.83 13.86 10.70
C ALA A 9 6.22 13.20 10.63
N ILE A 10 7.27 13.90 11.05
CA ILE A 10 8.62 13.33 11.24
C ILE A 10 8.79 12.86 12.68
N ALA A 11 8.34 13.65 13.66
CA ALA A 11 8.51 13.37 15.08
C ALA A 11 7.83 12.05 15.50
N ILE A 12 6.70 11.70 14.90
CA ILE A 12 5.95 10.46 15.19
C ILE A 12 6.81 9.20 15.04
N TRP A 13 7.77 9.21 14.12
CA TRP A 13 8.67 8.09 13.88
C TRP A 13 9.69 7.88 14.99
N ARG A 14 9.81 8.79 15.97
CA ARG A 14 10.63 8.53 17.16
C ARG A 14 10.05 7.40 18.01
N SER A 15 8.72 7.21 18.01
CA SER A 15 8.06 6.14 18.74
C SER A 15 8.41 4.74 18.17
N PRO A 16 9.00 3.83 18.97
CA PRO A 16 9.27 2.46 18.52
C PRO A 16 8.00 1.69 18.16
N THR A 17 6.91 1.91 18.90
CA THR A 17 5.61 1.27 18.64
C THR A 17 5.04 1.69 17.30
N VAL A 18 5.13 2.98 16.95
CA VAL A 18 4.70 3.47 15.63
C VAL A 18 5.55 2.85 14.53
N ARG A 19 6.89 2.89 14.66
CA ARG A 19 7.79 2.28 13.68
C ARG A 19 7.50 0.80 13.45
N ARG A 20 7.23 0.04 14.52
CA ARG A 20 6.87 -1.39 14.43
C ARG A 20 5.53 -1.60 13.72
N LYS A 21 4.49 -0.86 14.09
CA LYS A 21 3.14 -1.03 13.52
C LYS A 21 3.03 -0.51 12.07
N LEU A 22 3.77 0.54 11.74
CA LEU A 22 3.70 1.23 10.44
C LEU A 22 5.01 1.07 9.65
N VAL A 23 5.69 -0.07 9.82
CA VAL A 23 7.02 -0.31 9.24
C VAL A 23 7.06 -0.09 7.72
N HIS A 24 6.03 -0.54 7.00
CA HIS A 24 5.95 -0.34 5.55
C HIS A 24 5.89 1.15 5.18
N TYR A 25 5.06 1.95 5.87
CA TYR A 25 4.99 3.40 5.62
C TYR A 25 6.30 4.11 5.96
N TYR A 26 6.98 3.67 7.02
CA TYR A 26 8.29 4.19 7.37
C TYR A 26 9.33 3.89 6.28
N SER A 27 9.40 2.65 5.78
CA SER A 27 10.30 2.27 4.68
C SER A 27 9.98 3.02 3.39
N VAL A 28 8.70 3.28 3.09
CA VAL A 28 8.30 4.13 1.96
C VAL A 28 8.83 5.55 2.13
N LEU A 29 8.69 6.14 3.33
CA LEU A 29 9.21 7.48 3.62
C LEU A 29 10.74 7.55 3.49
N LYS A 30 11.43 6.45 3.82
CA LYS A 30 12.89 6.29 3.70
C LYS A 30 13.37 5.99 2.27
N GLY A 31 12.46 5.70 1.35
CA GLY A 31 12.79 5.29 -0.03
C GLY A 31 13.25 3.85 -0.17
N GLU A 32 13.10 3.03 0.88
CA GLU A 32 13.54 1.63 0.92
C GLU A 32 12.50 0.68 0.31
N ARG A 33 11.24 1.08 0.26
CA ARG A 33 10.15 0.29 -0.31
C ARG A 33 9.24 1.14 -1.19
N PRO A 34 8.64 0.58 -2.25
CA PRO A 34 7.68 1.30 -3.07
C PRO A 34 6.36 1.47 -2.32
N PRO A 35 5.65 2.61 -2.50
CA PRO A 35 4.26 2.73 -2.09
C PRO A 35 3.38 1.70 -2.81
N LYS A 36 2.51 0.99 -2.07
CA LYS A 36 1.64 -0.05 -2.67
C LYS A 36 0.83 0.45 -3.86
N TYR A 37 0.26 1.65 -3.80
CA TYR A 37 -0.56 2.20 -4.90
C TYR A 37 0.21 2.35 -6.22
N ARG A 38 1.55 2.43 -6.20
CA ARG A 38 2.37 2.43 -7.42
C ARG A 38 2.54 1.02 -7.98
N VAL A 39 2.60 0.02 -7.10
CA VAL A 39 2.74 -1.39 -7.48
C VAL A 39 1.40 -1.94 -8.00
N VAL A 40 0.28 -1.60 -7.36
CA VAL A 40 -1.07 -2.05 -7.79
C VAL A 40 -1.37 -1.69 -9.25
N LYS A 41 -0.78 -0.60 -9.78
CA LYS A 41 -0.90 -0.22 -11.20
C LYS A 41 -0.31 -1.22 -12.19
N ARG A 42 0.51 -2.18 -11.71
CA ARG A 42 1.07 -3.26 -12.53
C ARG A 42 0.11 -4.44 -12.69
N LEU A 43 -0.93 -4.52 -11.87
CA LEU A 43 -1.93 -5.57 -11.94
C LEU A 43 -2.95 -5.20 -13.01
N ALA A 44 -3.08 -6.06 -14.02
CA ALA A 44 -4.09 -5.93 -15.05
C ALA A 44 -5.37 -6.59 -14.56
N VAL A 45 -6.42 -5.79 -14.36
CA VAL A 45 -7.72 -6.29 -13.89
C VAL A 45 -8.79 -5.70 -14.78
N ASP A 46 -9.64 -6.58 -15.32
CA ASP A 46 -10.81 -6.13 -16.06
C ASP A 46 -11.74 -5.35 -15.13
N PRO A 47 -12.29 -4.22 -15.58
CA PRO A 47 -13.22 -3.46 -14.76
C PRO A 47 -14.42 -4.35 -14.41
N PRO A 48 -14.81 -4.41 -13.12
CA PRO A 48 -15.98 -5.19 -12.73
C PRO A 48 -17.23 -4.64 -13.43
N ARG A 49 -18.21 -5.51 -13.64
CA ARG A 49 -19.52 -5.11 -14.16
C ARG A 49 -20.13 -4.04 -13.26
N ARG A 50 -20.87 -3.10 -13.87
CA ARG A 50 -21.53 -2.01 -13.14
C ARG A 50 -22.58 -2.49 -12.13
N ASP A 51 -23.17 -3.65 -12.39
CA ASP A 51 -24.18 -4.29 -11.56
C ASP A 51 -23.61 -5.41 -10.68
N ALA A 52 -22.29 -5.50 -10.55
CA ALA A 52 -21.66 -6.47 -9.66
C ALA A 52 -22.12 -6.27 -8.21
N SER A 53 -22.49 -7.36 -7.57
CA SER A 53 -22.79 -7.42 -6.15
C SER A 53 -21.55 -7.12 -5.30
N LEU A 54 -21.77 -6.78 -4.04
CA LEU A 54 -20.67 -6.59 -3.08
C LEU A 54 -19.83 -7.86 -2.96
N GLU A 55 -20.47 -9.02 -2.93
CA GLU A 55 -19.83 -10.33 -2.83
C GLU A 55 -18.89 -10.58 -4.02
N GLU A 56 -19.32 -10.30 -5.25
CA GLU A 56 -18.49 -10.42 -6.46
C GLU A 56 -17.29 -9.45 -6.42
N LEU A 57 -17.50 -8.21 -5.98
CA LEU A 57 -16.42 -7.23 -5.85
C LEU A 57 -15.40 -7.66 -4.79
N LEU A 58 -15.85 -8.22 -3.67
CA LEU A 58 -14.98 -8.72 -2.62
C LEU A 58 -14.22 -9.97 -3.07
N GLU A 59 -14.83 -10.84 -3.88
CA GLU A 59 -14.15 -11.99 -4.47
C GLU A 59 -13.06 -11.56 -5.45
N LEU A 60 -13.38 -10.63 -6.36
CA LEU A 60 -12.39 -10.03 -7.25
C LEU A 60 -11.25 -9.35 -6.47
N HIS A 61 -11.58 -8.61 -5.41
CA HIS A 61 -10.56 -8.02 -4.55
C HIS A 61 -9.66 -9.08 -3.91
N ARG A 62 -10.22 -10.19 -3.41
CA ARG A 62 -9.43 -11.28 -2.80
C ARG A 62 -8.48 -11.92 -3.80
N SER A 63 -8.95 -12.24 -5.01
CA SER A 63 -8.12 -12.87 -6.05
C SER A 63 -6.96 -11.96 -6.47
N VAL A 64 -7.25 -10.70 -6.79
CA VAL A 64 -6.23 -9.71 -7.20
C VAL A 64 -5.29 -9.38 -6.04
N SER A 65 -5.77 -9.39 -4.79
CA SER A 65 -4.92 -9.17 -3.61
C SER A 65 -3.89 -10.28 -3.42
N ALA A 66 -4.23 -11.53 -3.78
CA ALA A 66 -3.27 -12.63 -3.75
C ALA A 66 -2.17 -12.42 -4.81
N GLU A 67 -2.56 -12.06 -6.04
CA GLU A 67 -1.60 -11.72 -7.10
C GLU A 67 -0.71 -10.53 -6.71
N PHE A 68 -1.28 -9.51 -6.06
CA PHE A 68 -0.52 -8.37 -5.54
C PHE A 68 0.60 -8.80 -4.59
N VAL A 69 0.38 -9.80 -3.74
CA VAL A 69 1.39 -10.25 -2.77
C VAL A 69 2.60 -10.80 -3.51
N GLU A 70 2.40 -11.61 -4.54
CA GLU A 70 3.48 -12.17 -5.37
C GLU A 70 4.24 -11.06 -6.10
N VAL A 71 3.52 -10.18 -6.80
CA VAL A 71 4.13 -9.05 -7.53
C VAL A 71 4.89 -8.10 -6.59
N TYR A 72 4.39 -7.88 -5.38
CA TYR A 72 5.05 -7.03 -4.39
C TYR A 72 6.32 -7.68 -3.84
N ALA A 73 6.32 -9.00 -3.65
CA ALA A 73 7.48 -9.77 -3.18
C ALA A 73 8.63 -9.79 -4.21
N GLU A 74 8.32 -9.76 -5.51
CA GLU A 74 9.36 -9.65 -6.56
C GLU A 74 10.09 -8.29 -6.56
N ILE A 75 9.49 -7.25 -5.98
CA ILE A 75 10.03 -5.88 -6.00
C ILE A 75 10.87 -5.57 -4.75
N VAL A 76 10.60 -6.25 -3.63
CA VAL A 76 11.11 -5.91 -2.28
C VAL A 76 12.00 -7.01 -1.74
#